data_AF-A0A965PEC5-F1
#
_entry.id   AF-A0A965PEC5-F1
#
_cell.length_a   1.000
_cell.length_b   1.000
_cell.length_c   1.000
_cell.angle_alpha   90.00
_cell.angle_beta   90.00
_cell.angle_gamma   90.00
#
_symmetry.space_group_name_H-M   'P 1'
#
loop_
_entity.id
_entity.type
_entity.pdbx_description
1 polymer ?
#
loop_
_entity_poly.entity_id
_entity_poly.type
_entity_poly.pdbx_seq_one_letter_code
_entity_poly.pdbx_strand_id
1 'polypeptide(L)'
;MQFLYRLALQLGIWNVEDPGGLAETMSVDQLYSWMAAFTLMPFGDEWLRDAVLMAQQYNANRPKGKPALKPWDFMPVEQRPQSQDEMWRILQQVRR
;
A
#
# COMPACT_ATOMS: atom_id res chain seq x y z
N MET A 1 3.93 -21.92 -0.54
CA MET A 1 3.80 -21.66 -1.98
C MET A 1 3.10 -20.35 -2.33
N GLN A 2 2.03 -19.92 -1.66
CA GLN A 2 1.29 -18.69 -2.04
C GLN A 2 2.16 -17.43 -2.19
N PHE A 3 3.20 -17.26 -1.36
CA PHE A 3 4.15 -16.16 -1.46
C PHE A 3 4.88 -16.11 -2.82
N LEU A 4 5.44 -17.25 -3.27
CA LEU A 4 6.19 -17.36 -4.53
C LEU A 4 5.33 -16.97 -5.73
N TYR A 5 4.05 -17.36 -5.77
CA TYR A 5 3.12 -16.93 -6.82
C TYR A 5 2.84 -15.43 -6.80
N ARG A 6 2.65 -14.83 -5.62
CA ARG A 6 2.46 -13.38 -5.50
C ARG A 6 3.72 -12.62 -5.93
N LEU A 7 4.89 -13.10 -5.53
CA LEU A 7 6.17 -12.54 -5.94
C LEU A 7 6.35 -12.65 -7.45
N ALA A 8 6.05 -13.80 -8.04
CA ALA A 8 6.12 -14.00 -9.49
C ALA A 8 5.24 -12.99 -10.24
N LEU A 9 3.99 -12.76 -9.80
CA LEU A 9 3.11 -11.75 -10.39
C LEU A 9 3.71 -10.33 -10.31
N GLN A 10 4.28 -9.96 -9.17
CA GLN A 10 4.92 -8.65 -8.99
C GLN A 10 6.18 -8.48 -9.85
N LEU A 11 6.89 -9.57 -10.12
CA LEU A 11 8.08 -9.61 -10.98
C LEU A 11 7.73 -9.80 -12.47
N GLY A 12 6.45 -9.99 -12.83
CA GLY A 12 6.03 -10.28 -14.21
C GLY A 12 6.42 -11.68 -14.70
N ILE A 13 6.64 -12.62 -13.79
CA ILE A 13 7.04 -14.01 -14.07
C ILE A 13 5.79 -14.89 -14.05
N TRP A 14 5.56 -15.61 -15.14
CA TRP A 14 4.40 -16.51 -15.27
C TRP A 14 4.73 -17.96 -14.86
N ASN A 15 5.97 -18.41 -15.05
CA ASN A 15 6.41 -19.76 -14.70
C ASN A 15 6.97 -19.79 -13.26
N VAL A 16 6.26 -20.48 -12.37
CA VAL A 16 6.65 -20.60 -10.96
C VAL A 16 7.26 -21.97 -10.66
N GLU A 17 6.61 -23.06 -11.06
CA GLU A 17 6.95 -24.42 -10.64
C GLU A 17 7.53 -25.30 -11.76
N ASP A 18 7.25 -24.99 -13.03
CA ASP A 18 7.77 -25.80 -14.15
C ASP A 18 9.29 -25.58 -14.29
N PRO A 19 10.02 -26.50 -14.96
CA PRO A 19 11.47 -26.38 -15.12
C PRO A 19 11.92 -25.02 -15.64
N GLY A 20 12.95 -24.45 -15.00
CA GLY A 20 13.40 -23.07 -15.24
C GLY A 20 12.50 -21.99 -14.62
N GLY A 21 11.52 -22.39 -13.80
CA GLY A 21 10.60 -21.50 -13.11
C GLY A 21 11.24 -20.80 -11.91
N LEU A 22 10.48 -19.87 -11.33
CA LEU A 22 10.95 -19.05 -10.22
C LEU A 22 11.40 -19.87 -9.00
N ALA A 23 10.73 -20.98 -8.72
CA ALA A 23 11.05 -21.85 -7.59
C ALA A 23 12.40 -22.58 -7.74
N GLU A 24 12.83 -22.84 -8.98
CA GLU A 24 14.11 -23.50 -9.27
C GLU A 24 15.26 -22.51 -9.43
N THR A 25 14.98 -21.33 -10.00
CA THR A 25 16.00 -20.33 -10.35
C THR A 25 16.32 -19.34 -9.23
N MET A 26 15.39 -19.10 -8.30
CA MET A 26 15.63 -18.17 -7.19
C MET A 26 16.46 -18.83 -6.09
N SER A 27 17.55 -18.17 -5.68
CA SER A 27 18.33 -18.63 -4.53
C SER A 27 17.55 -18.50 -3.23
N VAL A 28 17.86 -19.38 -2.27
CA VAL A 28 17.23 -19.38 -0.94
C VAL A 28 17.46 -18.04 -0.21
N ASP A 29 18.65 -17.46 -0.32
CA ASP A 29 18.96 -16.16 0.30
C ASP A 29 18.13 -15.02 -0.30
N GLN A 30 17.93 -15.04 -1.62
CA GLN A 30 17.09 -14.05 -2.30
C GLN A 30 15.62 -14.22 -1.92
N LEU A 31 15.14 -15.46 -1.81
CA LEU A 31 13.79 -15.76 -1.36
C LEU A 31 13.56 -15.24 0.07
N TYR A 32 14.48 -15.50 1.00
CA TYR A 32 14.38 -15.00 2.36
C TYR A 32 14.45 -13.48 2.44
N SER A 33 15.28 -12.85 1.60
CA SER A 33 15.36 -11.40 1.52
C SER A 33 14.03 -10.80 1.07
N TRP A 34 13.38 -11.39 0.06
CA TRP A 34 12.04 -10.97 -0.37
C TRP A 34 11.01 -11.18 0.74
N MET A 35 11.01 -12.33 1.43
CA MET A 35 10.06 -12.58 2.52
C MET A 35 10.23 -11.59 3.68
N ALA A 36 11.47 -11.31 4.08
CA ALA A 36 11.77 -10.30 5.09
C ALA A 36 11.32 -8.91 4.64
N ALA A 37 11.62 -8.54 3.39
CA ALA A 37 11.20 -7.27 2.82
C ALA A 37 9.66 -7.13 2.80
N PHE A 38 8.92 -8.16 2.39
CA PHE A 38 7.46 -8.16 2.43
C PHE A 38 6.86 -8.09 3.85
N THR A 39 7.59 -8.57 4.86
CA THR A 39 7.14 -8.48 6.26
C THR A 39 7.36 -7.08 6.83
N LEU A 40 8.36 -6.35 6.33
CA LEU A 40 8.76 -5.03 6.82
C LEU A 40 8.12 -3.88 6.04
N MET A 41 7.79 -4.09 4.77
CA MET A 41 7.34 -3.02 3.89
C MET A 41 5.81 -3.01 3.82
N PRO A 42 5.15 -1.92 4.24
CA PRO A 42 3.70 -1.76 4.09
C PRO A 42 3.37 -1.38 2.63
N PHE A 43 3.82 -2.18 1.65
CA PHE A 43 3.50 -1.96 0.24
C PHE A 43 2.25 -2.77 -0.12
N GLY A 44 1.10 -2.09 -0.10
CA GLY A 44 -0.16 -2.61 -0.57
C GLY A 44 -1.35 -1.86 0.02
N ASP A 45 -2.54 -2.21 -0.44
CA ASP A 45 -3.82 -1.68 0.08
C ASP A 45 -4.29 -2.44 1.33
N GLU A 46 -3.37 -3.07 2.07
CA GLU A 46 -3.73 -3.84 3.27
C GLU A 46 -4.29 -2.93 4.36
N TRP A 47 -3.72 -1.73 4.49
CA TRP A 47 -4.23 -0.65 5.34
C TRP A 47 -5.66 -0.21 4.95
N LEU A 48 -6.06 -0.39 3.68
CA LEU A 48 -7.34 0.08 3.17
C LEU A 48 -8.51 -0.63 3.87
N ARG A 49 -8.35 -1.91 4.19
CA ARG A 49 -9.40 -2.70 4.86
C ARG A 49 -9.68 -2.15 6.25
N ASP A 50 -8.63 -1.92 7.02
CA ASP A 50 -8.73 -1.36 8.37
C ASP A 50 -9.24 0.09 8.32
N ALA A 51 -8.75 0.88 7.36
CA ALA A 51 -9.20 2.24 7.14
C ALA A 51 -10.70 2.33 6.77
N VAL A 52 -11.21 1.41 5.96
CA VAL A 52 -12.64 1.32 5.65
C VAL A 52 -13.45 1.02 6.91
N LEU A 53 -13.02 0.05 7.71
CA LEU A 53 -13.68 -0.30 8.96
C LEU A 53 -13.71 0.90 9.94
N MET A 54 -12.59 1.60 10.08
CA MET A 54 -12.47 2.77 10.95
C MET A 54 -13.34 3.93 10.48
N ALA A 55 -13.37 4.20 9.17
CA ALA A 55 -14.23 5.21 8.58
C ALA A 55 -15.72 4.89 8.81
N GLN A 56 -16.12 3.63 8.66
CA GLN A 56 -17.49 3.19 8.94
C GLN A 56 -17.84 3.38 10.42
N GLN A 57 -16.98 2.91 11.33
CA GLN A 57 -17.20 3.00 12.77
C GLN A 57 -17.30 4.46 13.23
N TYR A 58 -16.41 5.33 12.74
CA TYR A 58 -16.46 6.76 13.04
C TYR A 58 -17.74 7.40 12.49
N ASN A 59 -18.06 7.18 11.22
CA ASN A 59 -19.21 7.83 10.57
C ASN A 59 -20.56 7.38 11.14
N ALA A 60 -20.65 6.15 11.64
CA ALA A 60 -21.84 5.65 12.33
C ALA A 60 -22.06 6.34 13.69
N ASN A 61 -20.99 6.75 14.37
CA ASN A 61 -21.03 7.32 15.71
C ASN A 61 -20.71 8.82 15.76
N ARG A 62 -20.52 9.48 14.60
CA ARG A 62 -20.05 10.86 14.57
C ARG A 62 -21.08 11.83 15.16
N PRO A 63 -20.66 12.82 15.95
CA PRO A 63 -21.54 13.89 16.43
C PRO A 63 -22.14 14.70 15.27
N LYS A 64 -23.34 15.22 15.48
CA LYS A 64 -24.01 16.10 14.50
C LYS A 64 -23.13 17.32 14.21
N GLY A 65 -22.91 17.61 12.92
CA GLY A 65 -22.09 18.75 12.47
C GLY A 65 -20.60 18.45 12.31
N LYS A 66 -20.10 17.29 12.74
CA LYS A 66 -18.73 16.86 12.42
C LYS A 66 -18.65 16.31 10.99
N PRO A 67 -17.56 16.59 10.25
CA PRO A 67 -17.39 16.06 8.90
C PRO A 67 -17.30 14.53 8.94
N ALA A 68 -17.75 13.89 7.86
CA ALA A 68 -17.55 12.46 7.67
C ALA A 68 -16.08 12.22 7.29
N LEU A 69 -15.47 11.18 7.85
CA LEU A 69 -14.12 10.76 7.49
C LEU A 69 -14.18 9.71 6.39
N LYS A 70 -13.23 9.76 5.48
CA LYS A 70 -13.01 8.79 4.40
C LYS A 70 -11.92 7.79 4.83
N PRO A 71 -11.80 6.62 4.19
CA PRO A 71 -10.71 5.69 4.47
C PRO A 71 -9.32 6.33 4.36
N TRP A 72 -9.12 7.23 3.39
CA TRP A 72 -7.87 7.98 3.20
C TRP A 72 -7.46 8.80 4.43
N ASP A 73 -8.44 9.18 5.27
CA ASP A 73 -8.15 9.94 6.48
C ASP A 73 -7.41 9.13 7.56
N PHE A 74 -7.39 7.80 7.42
CA PHE A 74 -6.75 6.85 8.31
C PHE A 74 -5.48 6.23 7.70
N MET A 75 -4.94 6.84 6.63
CA MET A 75 -3.69 6.36 6.06
C MET A 75 -2.53 6.49 7.05
N PRO A 76 -1.57 5.55 7.07
CA PRO A 76 -0.38 5.63 7.91
C PRO A 76 0.67 6.63 7.37
N VAL A 77 0.29 7.52 6.45
CA VAL A 77 1.17 8.56 5.89
C VAL A 77 0.71 9.92 6.35
N GLU A 78 1.66 10.84 6.49
CA GLU A 78 1.35 12.23 6.83
C GLU A 78 0.45 12.84 5.74
N GLN A 79 -0.76 13.24 6.15
CA GLN A 79 -1.69 13.87 5.25
C GLN A 79 -1.19 15.27 4.89
N ARG A 80 -1.03 15.50 3.59
CA ARG A 80 -0.68 16.84 3.09
C ARG A 80 -1.90 17.74 3.22
N PRO A 81 -1.77 18.94 3.81
CA PRO A 81 -2.88 19.87 3.85
C PRO A 81 -3.27 20.27 2.42
N GLN A 82 -4.57 20.21 2.13
CA GLN A 82 -5.15 20.57 0.83
C GLN A 82 -5.67 22.01 0.85
N SER A 83 -4.89 22.94 1.43
CA SER A 83 -5.24 24.36 1.40
C SER A 83 -4.98 24.95 0.01
N GLN A 84 -5.74 26.00 -0.37
CA GLN A 84 -5.50 26.69 -1.65
C GLN A 84 -4.07 27.25 -1.71
N ASP A 85 -3.59 27.85 -0.61
CA ASP A 85 -2.24 28.44 -0.53
C ASP A 85 -1.13 27.40 -0.73
N GLU A 86 -1.32 26.20 -0.19
CA GLU A 86 -0.36 25.11 -0.33
C GLU A 86 -0.40 24.48 -1.72
N MET A 87 -1.59 24.36 -2.31
CA MET A 87 -1.75 23.96 -3.70
C MET A 87 -1.06 24.95 -4.65
N TRP A 88 -1.20 26.25 -4.40
CA TRP A 88 -0.50 27.31 -5.13
C TRP A 88 1.02 27.19 -5.00
N ARG A 89 1.54 26.94 -3.80
CA ARG A 89 2.97 26.72 -3.55
C ARG A 89 3.51 25.52 -4.34
N ILE A 90 2.79 24.40 -4.38
CA ILE A 90 3.20 23.20 -5.13
C ILE A 90 3.26 23.49 -6.63
N LEU A 91 2.23 24.13 -7.19
CA LEU A 91 2.18 24.48 -8.62
C LEU A 91 3.33 25.40 -9.04
N GLN A 92 3.78 26.29 -8.16
CA GLN A 92 4.94 27.15 -8.41
C GLN A 92 6.27 26.38 -8.38
N GLN A 93 6.39 25.32 -7.57
CA GLN A 93 7.59 24.49 -7.49
C GLN A 93 7.81 23.63 -8.75
N VAL A 94 6.73 23.13 -9.36
CA VAL A 94 6.79 22.28 -10.58
C VAL A 94 7.24 23.07 -11.82
N ARG A 95 7.16 24.40 -11.77
CA ARG A 95 7.48 25.29 -12.92
C ARG A 95 8.96 25.65 -13.02
N ARG A 96 9.82 25.14 -12.13
CA ARG A 96 11.29 25.26 -12.18
C ARG A 96 11.90 24.01 -12.80
#